data_AF-A0A089NC18-F1
#
_entry.id   AF-A0A089NC18-F1
#
_cell.length_a   1.000
_cell.length_b   1.000
_cell.length_c   1.000
_cell.angle_alpha   90.00
_cell.angle_beta   90.00
_cell.angle_gamma   90.00
#
_symmetry.space_group_name_H-M   'P 1'
#
loop_
_entity.id
_entity.type
_entity.pdbx_description
1 polymer ?
#
loop_
_entity_poly.entity_id
_entity_poly.type
_entity_poly.pdbx_seq_one_letter_code
_entity_poly.pdbx_strand_id
1 'polypeptide(L)'
;MRSGVIAQKVGMTRVFTEAGEHIPVTVLKLGNCQVVAHRTEEKNGYVALQLGSGSRKTVYLPKAERGQFAVAKVEPKRQVEEFRVSADAMIPVGAEILADHFVVGQFVDVTGTSVGKGFAGGMKRWNFGGLRATHGVSVSHRSIGSTGGRQDPGKTW
;
A
#
# COMPACT_ATOMS: atom_id res chain seq x y z
N MET A 1 -18.05 6.08 7.07
CA MET A 1 -16.90 5.33 6.50
C MET A 1 -16.20 4.62 7.65
N ARG A 2 -16.03 3.29 7.57
CA ARG A 2 -15.39 2.49 8.65
C ARG A 2 -13.87 2.51 8.52
N SER A 3 -13.19 2.17 9.61
CA SER A 3 -11.73 1.96 9.61
C SER A 3 -11.34 0.82 8.67
N GLY A 4 -10.18 0.97 8.02
CA GLY A 4 -9.46 -0.15 7.39
C GLY A 4 -8.60 -0.90 8.41
N VAL A 5 -7.71 -1.76 7.89
CA VAL A 5 -6.69 -2.48 8.67
C VAL A 5 -5.34 -2.43 7.96
N ILE A 6 -4.25 -2.58 8.70
CA ILE A 6 -2.91 -2.73 8.13
C ILE A 6 -2.53 -4.21 8.14
N ALA A 7 -2.40 -4.79 6.95
CA ALA A 7 -2.07 -6.20 6.78
C ALA A 7 -0.74 -6.39 6.04
N GLN A 8 -0.05 -7.48 6.35
CA GLN A 8 1.16 -7.91 5.67
C GLN A 8 0.80 -8.93 4.59
N LYS A 9 1.19 -8.67 3.34
CA LYS A 9 1.12 -9.69 2.28
C LYS A 9 2.10 -10.82 2.58
N VAL A 10 1.57 -12.03 2.78
CA VAL A 10 2.38 -13.23 3.06
C VAL A 10 2.75 -13.95 1.77
N GLY A 11 1.78 -14.08 0.85
CA GLY A 11 1.96 -14.84 -0.37
C GLY A 11 0.66 -15.03 -1.13
N MET A 12 0.71 -15.90 -2.14
CA MET A 12 -0.44 -16.26 -2.95
C MET A 12 -0.61 -17.77 -2.95
N THR A 13 -1.86 -18.22 -2.96
CA THR A 13 -2.23 -19.63 -3.09
C THR A 13 -3.49 -19.74 -3.95
N ARG A 14 -4.08 -20.93 -4.03
CA ARG A 14 -5.33 -21.20 -4.73
C ARG A 14 -6.31 -21.90 -3.80
N VAL A 15 -7.59 -21.61 -3.99
CA VAL A 15 -8.70 -22.30 -3.33
C VAL A 15 -9.57 -22.92 -4.42
N PHE A 16 -10.02 -24.15 -4.17
CA PHE A 16 -10.99 -24.81 -5.03
C PHE A 16 -12.38 -24.65 -4.42
N THR A 17 -13.35 -24.21 -5.23
CA THR A 17 -14.75 -24.18 -4.80
C THR A 17 -15.33 -25.60 -4.81
N GLU A 18 -16.48 -25.77 -4.16
CA GLU A 18 -17.21 -27.05 -4.19
C GLU A 18 -17.62 -27.45 -5.62
N ALA A 19 -17.80 -26.47 -6.51
CA ALA A 19 -18.05 -26.68 -7.93
C ALA A 19 -16.80 -27.07 -8.75
N GLY A 20 -15.63 -27.15 -8.10
CA GLY A 20 -14.35 -27.48 -8.74
C GLY A 20 -13.64 -26.30 -9.42
N GLU A 21 -14.13 -25.06 -9.23
CA GLU A 21 -13.50 -23.88 -9.82
C GLU A 21 -12.20 -23.51 -9.11
N HIS A 22 -11.23 -23.03 -9.87
CA HIS A 22 -9.92 -22.63 -9.37
C HIS A 22 -9.85 -21.11 -9.16
N ILE A 23 -9.77 -20.66 -7.90
CA ILE A 23 -9.69 -19.24 -7.55
C ILE A 23 -8.31 -18.90 -6.97
N PRO A 24 -7.52 -18.02 -7.62
CA PRO A 24 -6.27 -17.53 -7.05
C PRO A 24 -6.55 -16.54 -5.92
N VAL A 25 -5.87 -16.72 -4.79
CA VAL A 25 -6.07 -15.89 -3.58
C VAL A 25 -4.74 -15.34 -3.06
N THR A 26 -4.79 -14.16 -2.43
CA THR A 26 -3.65 -13.57 -1.72
C THR A 26 -3.88 -13.67 -0.23
N VAL A 27 -2.90 -14.19 0.51
CA VAL A 27 -2.95 -14.28 1.97
C VAL A 27 -2.44 -12.99 2.58
N LEU A 28 -3.31 -12.30 3.30
CA LEU A 28 -3.00 -11.10 4.06
C LEU A 28 -3.03 -11.43 5.56
N LYS A 29 -1.91 -11.25 6.24
CA LYS A 29 -1.79 -11.48 7.68
C LYS A 29 -2.01 -10.17 8.43
N LEU A 30 -2.97 -10.15 9.35
CA LEU A 30 -3.06 -9.11 10.37
C LEU A 30 -2.09 -9.49 11.52
N GLY A 31 -1.24 -8.54 11.91
CA GLY A 31 -0.29 -8.76 13.00
C GLY A 31 -0.47 -7.73 14.09
N ASN A 32 -1.29 -8.01 15.11
CA ASN A 32 -1.52 -7.12 16.24
C ASN A 32 -1.86 -5.68 15.79
N CYS A 33 -2.92 -5.56 14.98
CA CYS A 33 -3.38 -4.29 14.41
C CYS A 33 -4.22 -3.56 15.45
N GLN A 34 -3.70 -2.47 16.02
CA GLN A 34 -4.32 -1.75 17.13
C GLN A 34 -4.46 -0.27 16.85
N VAL A 35 -5.48 0.35 17.43
CA VAL A 35 -5.68 1.81 17.37
C VAL A 35 -4.65 2.49 18.28
N VAL A 36 -3.82 3.37 17.70
CA VAL A 36 -2.76 4.10 18.40
C VAL A 36 -3.23 5.50 18.81
N ALA A 37 -3.97 6.19 17.95
CA ALA A 37 -4.42 7.55 18.21
C ALA A 37 -5.65 7.92 17.37
N HIS A 38 -6.29 9.02 17.74
CA HIS A 38 -7.39 9.63 17.02
C HIS A 38 -6.96 10.96 16.40
N ARG A 39 -7.46 11.23 15.20
CA ARG A 39 -7.49 12.56 14.59
C ARG A 39 -8.91 13.09 14.68
N THR A 40 -9.03 14.30 15.19
CA THR A 40 -10.31 14.98 15.45
C THR A 40 -10.36 16.28 14.66
N GLU A 41 -11.57 16.70 14.28
CA GLU A 41 -11.78 17.92 13.50
C GLU A 41 -11.13 19.14 14.17
N GLU A 42 -11.32 19.31 15.48
CA GLU A 42 -10.83 20.46 16.24
C GLU A 42 -9.29 20.55 16.29
N LYS A 43 -8.61 19.41 16.44
CA LYS A 43 -7.14 19.38 16.60
C LYS A 43 -6.39 19.19 15.29
N ASN A 44 -7.01 18.58 14.29
CA ASN A 44 -6.35 18.12 13.07
C ASN A 44 -7.02 18.59 11.77
N GLY A 45 -8.24 19.11 11.83
CA GLY A 45 -9.01 19.52 10.64
C GLY A 45 -9.60 18.37 9.83
N TYR A 46 -9.64 17.15 10.40
CA TYR A 46 -10.30 15.98 9.83
C TYR A 46 -10.48 14.88 10.89
N VAL A 47 -11.36 13.93 10.60
CA VAL A 47 -11.61 12.74 11.42
C VAL A 47 -10.90 11.51 10.83
N ALA A 48 -10.01 10.89 11.62
CA ALA A 48 -9.32 9.67 11.24
C ALA A 48 -8.88 8.82 12.44
N LEU A 49 -8.68 7.53 12.20
CA LEU A 49 -8.04 6.61 13.14
C LEU A 49 -6.61 6.35 12.69
N GLN A 50 -5.67 6.49 13.63
CA GLN A 50 -4.30 6.04 13.42
C GLN A 50 -4.17 4.61 13.94
N LEU A 51 -3.90 3.68 13.03
CA LEU A 51 -3.68 2.27 13.33
C LEU A 51 -2.20 1.94 13.29
N GLY A 52 -1.78 0.99 14.11
CA GLY A 52 -0.44 0.44 14.06
C GLY A 52 -0.46 -1.08 14.01
N SER A 53 0.45 -1.67 13.24
CA SER A 53 0.54 -3.11 12.99
C SER A 53 2.00 -3.61 13.04
N GLY A 54 2.14 -4.88 13.39
CA GLY A 54 3.39 -5.57 13.68
C GLY A 54 4.01 -5.14 15.01
N SER A 55 4.99 -5.90 15.49
CA SER A 55 5.78 -5.55 16.66
C SER A 55 7.16 -5.04 16.25
N ARG A 56 7.70 -4.08 17.02
CA ARG A 56 9.05 -3.56 16.84
C ARG A 56 9.73 -3.41 18.21
N LYS A 57 11.00 -3.85 18.33
CA LYS A 57 11.74 -3.71 19.59
C LYS A 57 12.00 -2.24 19.90
N THR A 58 11.83 -1.84 21.17
CA THR A 58 12.00 -0.47 21.68
C THR A 58 13.37 0.14 21.37
N VAL A 59 14.43 -0.66 21.33
CA VAL A 59 15.80 -0.23 21.02
C VAL A 59 15.90 0.39 19.61
N TYR A 60 15.07 -0.07 18.67
CA TYR A 60 15.06 0.44 17.29
C TYR A 60 14.13 1.64 17.10
N LEU A 61 13.46 2.13 18.15
CA LEU A 61 12.57 3.29 18.07
C LEU A 61 13.25 4.57 18.57
N PRO A 62 13.03 5.71 17.90
CA PRO A 62 13.40 7.00 18.43
C PRO A 62 12.58 7.33 19.69
N LYS A 63 13.09 8.23 20.54
CA LYS A 63 12.47 8.59 21.82
C LYS A 63 11.06 9.18 21.65
N ALA A 64 10.84 9.96 20.60
CA ALA A 64 9.55 10.60 20.32
C ALA A 64 8.44 9.56 20.05
N GLU A 65 8.69 8.60 19.15
CA GLU A 65 7.73 7.52 18.86
C GLU A 65 7.43 6.67 20.10
N ARG A 66 8.46 6.37 20.92
CA ARG A 66 8.26 5.65 22.18
C ARG A 66 7.31 6.38 23.13
N GLY A 67 7.43 7.71 23.22
CA GLY A 67 6.52 8.53 24.01
C GLY A 67 5.07 8.44 23.52
N GLN A 68 4.86 8.47 22.20
CA GLN A 68 3.53 8.35 21.61
C GLN A 68 2.87 7.00 21.93
N PHE A 69 3.58 5.90 21.78
CA PHE A 69 3.06 4.57 22.14
C PHE A 69 2.81 4.42 23.64
N ALA A 70 3.65 5.03 24.49
CA ALA A 70 3.46 5.01 25.94
C ALA A 70 2.20 5.77 26.38
N VAL A 71 1.90 6.92 25.77
CA VAL A 71 0.65 7.68 26.01
C VAL A 71 -0.57 6.84 25.62
N ALA A 72 -0.50 6.15 24.48
CA ALA A 72 -1.55 5.25 24.02
C ALA A 72 -1.66 3.94 24.83
N LYS A 73 -0.67 3.63 25.68
CA LYS A 73 -0.52 2.35 26.40
C LYS A 73 -0.53 1.13 25.46
N VAL A 74 0.05 1.29 24.28
CA VAL A 74 0.12 0.26 23.22
C VAL A 74 1.57 -0.16 22.99
N GLU A 75 1.78 -1.43 22.65
CA GLU A 75 3.12 -1.91 22.29
C GLU A 75 3.67 -1.20 21.05
N PRO A 76 4.98 -0.93 20.97
CA PRO A 76 5.59 -0.32 19.81
C PRO A 76 5.30 -1.07 18.51
N LYS A 77 4.72 -0.36 17.54
CA LYS A 77 4.30 -0.93 16.25
C LYS A 77 5.36 -0.77 15.17
N ARG A 78 5.34 -1.64 14.16
CA ARG A 78 6.29 -1.59 13.04
C ARG A 78 5.86 -0.61 11.96
N GLN A 79 4.57 -0.58 11.65
CA GLN A 79 3.96 0.35 10.71
C GLN A 79 2.82 1.06 11.39
N VAL A 80 2.62 2.33 11.04
CA VAL A 80 1.55 3.17 11.55
C VAL A 80 0.97 3.94 10.36
N GLU A 81 -0.33 3.82 10.15
CA GLU A 81 -1.03 4.47 9.03
C GLU A 81 -2.37 5.04 9.51
N GLU A 82 -2.88 6.03 8.79
CA GLU A 82 -4.13 6.70 9.12
C GLU A 82 -5.25 6.32 8.15
N PHE A 83 -6.43 6.05 8.70
CA PHE A 83 -7.65 5.77 7.94
C PHE A 83 -8.68 6.83 8.26
N ARG A 84 -9.15 7.53 7.22
CA ARG A 84 -10.26 8.48 7.38
C ARG A 84 -11.53 7.71 7.71
N VAL A 85 -12.23 8.17 8.75
CA VAL A 85 -13.47 7.54 9.22
C VAL A 85 -14.52 8.61 9.46
N SER A 86 -15.78 8.20 9.50
CA SER A 86 -16.85 9.06 9.98
C SER A 86 -16.83 9.12 11.51
N ALA A 87 -17.32 10.21 12.09
CA ALA A 87 -17.24 10.46 13.54
C ALA A 87 -17.96 9.41 14.39
N ASP A 88 -18.99 8.77 13.84
CA ASP A 88 -19.74 7.65 14.43
C ASP A 88 -18.98 6.31 14.42
N ALA A 89 -17.94 6.17 13.59
CA ALA A 89 -17.16 4.95 13.40
C ALA A 89 -15.81 4.97 14.14
N MET A 90 -15.67 5.79 15.18
CA MET A 90 -14.46 5.87 16.00
C MET A 90 -14.32 4.65 16.92
N ILE A 91 -13.19 3.97 16.80
CA ILE A 91 -12.81 2.83 17.64
C ILE A 91 -11.89 3.33 18.75
N PRO A 92 -12.06 2.95 20.03
CA PRO A 92 -11.25 3.46 21.12
C PRO A 92 -9.75 3.11 20.97
N VAL A 93 -8.88 4.01 21.45
CA VAL A 93 -7.43 3.80 21.48
C VAL A 93 -7.10 2.55 22.29
N GLY A 94 -6.18 1.73 21.79
CA GLY A 94 -5.78 0.45 22.39
C GLY A 94 -6.61 -0.75 21.94
N ALA A 95 -7.76 -0.55 21.29
CA ALA A 95 -8.53 -1.67 20.75
C ALA A 95 -7.79 -2.37 19.60
N GLU A 96 -7.85 -3.69 19.60
CA GLU A 96 -7.33 -4.53 18.53
C GLU A 96 -8.42 -4.81 17.48
N ILE A 97 -8.04 -4.73 16.21
CA ILE A 97 -8.91 -5.03 15.07
C ILE A 97 -8.45 -6.35 14.47
N LEU A 98 -9.33 -7.35 14.48
CA LEU A 98 -9.10 -8.68 13.95
C LEU A 98 -9.70 -8.84 12.55
N ALA A 99 -9.52 -10.01 11.95
CA ALA A 99 -9.99 -10.30 10.59
C ALA A 99 -11.52 -10.38 10.47
N ASP A 100 -12.22 -10.60 11.58
CA ASP A 100 -13.68 -10.60 11.71
C ASP A 100 -14.31 -9.21 11.46
N HIS A 101 -13.50 -8.15 11.42
CA HIS A 101 -13.92 -6.82 10.96
C HIS A 101 -14.45 -6.83 9.52
N PHE A 102 -14.10 -7.84 8.74
CA PHE A 102 -14.59 -8.06 7.38
C PHE A 102 -15.53 -9.26 7.33
N VAL A 103 -16.56 -9.14 6.48
CA VAL A 103 -17.52 -10.21 6.23
C VAL A 103 -17.15 -10.94 4.95
N VAL A 104 -17.31 -12.27 4.92
CA VAL A 104 -17.06 -13.08 3.72
C VAL A 104 -17.97 -12.61 2.58
N GLY A 105 -17.39 -12.44 1.38
CA GLY A 105 -18.09 -11.94 0.20
C GLY A 105 -18.08 -10.40 0.06
N GLN A 106 -17.58 -9.67 1.06
CA GLN A 106 -17.43 -8.23 0.97
C GLN A 106 -16.30 -7.84 0.01
N PHE A 107 -16.55 -6.87 -0.88
CA PHE A 107 -15.51 -6.23 -1.68
C PHE A 107 -14.72 -5.23 -0.83
N VAL A 108 -13.40 -5.21 -1.03
CA VAL A 108 -12.47 -4.39 -0.25
C VAL A 108 -11.51 -3.64 -1.17
N ASP A 109 -11.17 -2.42 -0.78
CA ASP A 109 -10.13 -1.63 -1.43
C ASP A 109 -8.78 -1.91 -0.77
N VAL A 110 -7.75 -2.17 -1.58
CA VAL A 110 -6.40 -2.50 -1.10
C VAL A 110 -5.41 -1.50 -1.68
N THR A 111 -4.64 -0.86 -0.80
CA THR A 111 -3.53 0.02 -1.16
C THR A 111 -2.23 -0.56 -0.64
N GLY A 112 -1.16 -0.43 -1.42
CA GLY A 112 0.16 -0.86 -1.00
C GLY A 112 1.25 -0.43 -1.99
N THR A 113 2.50 -0.48 -1.54
CA THR A 113 3.64 -0.14 -2.38
C THR A 113 3.92 -1.28 -3.36
N SER A 114 3.86 -0.97 -4.66
CA SER A 114 4.21 -1.93 -5.72
C SER A 114 5.69 -2.32 -5.68
N VAL A 115 6.03 -3.48 -6.24
CA VAL A 115 7.43 -3.94 -6.32
C VAL A 115 8.25 -3.00 -7.21
N GLY A 116 9.30 -2.42 -6.64
CA GLY A 116 10.24 -1.58 -7.37
C GLY A 116 10.96 -2.35 -8.48
N LYS A 117 11.03 -1.76 -9.67
CA LYS A 117 11.66 -2.36 -10.87
C LYS A 117 13.02 -1.73 -11.23
N GLY A 118 13.54 -0.83 -10.40
CA GLY A 118 14.73 -0.02 -10.68
C GLY A 118 14.52 0.99 -11.81
N PHE A 119 15.62 1.45 -12.43
CA PHE A 119 15.54 2.23 -13.66
C PHE A 119 14.98 1.35 -14.79
N ALA A 120 13.79 1.68 -15.27
CA ALA A 120 13.11 0.94 -16.33
C ALA A 120 13.09 1.75 -17.63
N GLY A 121 13.63 1.17 -18.71
CA GLY A 121 13.54 1.77 -20.05
C GLY A 121 12.11 1.83 -20.61
N GLY A 122 11.92 2.58 -21.71
CA GLY A 122 10.60 2.87 -22.26
C GLY A 122 9.75 1.65 -22.60
N MET A 123 10.36 0.57 -23.13
CA MET A 123 9.62 -0.67 -23.42
C MET A 123 9.05 -1.32 -22.15
N LYS A 124 9.81 -1.37 -21.04
CA LYS A 124 9.36 -2.01 -19.79
C LYS A 124 8.40 -1.13 -19.00
N ARG A 125 8.57 0.19 -19.05
CA ARG A 125 7.79 1.17 -18.27
C ARG A 125 6.47 1.53 -18.96
N TRP A 126 6.49 1.65 -20.28
CA TRP A 126 5.39 2.21 -21.07
C TRP A 126 4.95 1.32 -22.23
N ASN A 127 5.44 0.07 -22.30
CA ASN A 127 5.11 -0.88 -23.37
C ASN A 127 5.39 -0.37 -24.80
N PHE A 128 6.42 0.47 -24.98
CA PHE A 128 6.85 0.91 -26.31
C PHE A 128 7.30 -0.28 -27.19
N GLY A 129 7.02 -0.21 -28.50
CA GLY A 129 7.27 -1.32 -29.44
C GLY A 129 8.74 -1.58 -29.79
N GLY A 130 9.65 -0.61 -29.55
CA GLY A 130 11.05 -0.70 -29.97
C GLY A 130 11.21 -0.64 -31.49
N LEU A 131 12.40 -0.98 -31.99
CA LEU A 131 12.71 -1.02 -33.42
C LEU A 131 12.94 -2.47 -33.90
N ARG A 132 13.03 -2.67 -35.22
CA ARG A 132 13.31 -3.98 -35.82
C ARG A 132 14.62 -4.57 -35.29
N ALA A 133 14.71 -5.90 -35.26
CA ALA A 133 15.88 -6.62 -34.76
C ALA A 133 16.99 -6.85 -35.81
N THR A 134 16.64 -7.25 -37.03
CA THR A 134 17.60 -7.79 -38.02
C THR A 134 17.71 -6.98 -39.30
N HIS A 135 16.75 -6.11 -39.61
CA HIS A 135 16.68 -5.38 -40.87
C HIS A 135 17.33 -3.99 -40.79
N GLY A 136 18.65 -3.96 -40.60
CA GLY A 136 19.47 -2.74 -40.76
C GLY A 136 19.43 -1.72 -39.61
N VAL A 137 18.80 -2.06 -38.49
CA VAL A 137 18.78 -1.18 -37.30
C VAL A 137 20.16 -1.20 -36.64
N SER A 138 20.76 -0.02 -36.47
CA SER A 138 22.07 0.14 -35.82
C SER A 138 21.89 0.61 -34.39
N VAL A 139 22.28 -0.24 -33.42
CA VAL A 139 22.41 0.04 -31.97
C VAL A 139 21.13 0.54 -31.25
N SER A 140 19.98 0.59 -31.93
CA SER A 140 18.77 1.28 -31.45
C SER A 140 17.54 0.39 -31.28
N HIS A 141 17.72 -0.94 -31.30
CA HIS A 141 16.66 -1.97 -31.21
C HIS A 141 15.63 -1.73 -30.10
N ARG A 142 16.06 -1.21 -28.95
CA ARG A 142 15.21 -0.96 -27.77
C ARG A 142 15.11 0.53 -27.40
N SER A 143 15.50 1.41 -28.33
CA SER A 143 15.38 2.85 -28.14
C SER A 143 13.91 3.29 -28.16
N ILE A 144 13.63 4.47 -27.63
CA ILE A 144 12.27 5.04 -27.59
C ILE A 144 11.87 5.76 -28.90
N GLY A 145 12.78 5.82 -29.88
CA GLY A 145 12.60 6.61 -31.09
C GLY A 145 12.71 8.12 -30.82
N SER A 146 11.99 8.92 -31.63
CA SER A 146 11.98 10.38 -31.47
C SER A 146 11.26 10.81 -30.19
N THR A 147 11.77 11.85 -29.53
CA THR A 147 11.16 12.46 -28.33
C THR A 147 10.36 13.72 -28.63
N GLY A 148 10.31 14.18 -29.89
CA GLY A 148 9.62 15.42 -30.25
C GLY A 148 9.60 15.74 -31.76
N GLY A 149 9.11 16.95 -32.06
CA GLY A 149 9.11 17.56 -33.39
C GLY A 149 10.35 18.41 -33.67
N ARG A 150 10.42 19.06 -34.85
CA ARG A 150 11.51 19.99 -35.24
C ARG A 150 11.31 21.38 -34.63
N GLN A 151 11.06 22.41 -35.45
CA GLN A 151 11.11 23.83 -35.05
C GLN A 151 9.98 24.21 -34.11
N ASP A 152 8.75 23.79 -34.40
CA ASP A 152 7.60 23.99 -33.54
C ASP A 152 7.21 22.63 -32.93
N PRO A 153 7.33 22.42 -31.60
CA PRO A 153 7.52 23.39 -30.52
C PRO A 153 8.98 23.71 -30.11
N GLY A 154 9.99 23.11 -30.75
CA GLY A 154 11.41 23.39 -30.45
C GLY A 154 11.89 22.90 -29.08
N LYS A 155 11.08 22.07 -28.41
CA LYS A 155 11.37 21.49 -27.09
C LYS A 155 10.65 20.15 -26.91
N THR A 156 11.12 19.35 -25.95
CA THR A 156 10.35 18.22 -25.40
C THR A 156 9.32 18.74 -24.40
N TRP A 157 8.13 18.15 -24.38
CA TRP A 157 7.07 18.47 -23.41
C TRP A 157 7.38 17.93 -22.01
#